data_AF-A0A660XHC2-F1
#
_entry.id   AF-A0A660XHC2-F1
#
_cell.length_a   1.000
_cell.length_b   1.000
_cell.length_c   1.000
_cell.angle_alpha   90.00
_cell.angle_beta   90.00
_cell.angle_gamma   90.00
#
_symmetry.space_group_name_H-M   'P 1'
#
loop_
_entity.id
_entity.type
_entity.pdbx_description
1 polymer ?
#
loop_
_entity_poly.entity_id
_entity_poly.type
_entity_poly.pdbx_seq_one_letter_code
_entity_poly.pdbx_strand_id
1 'polypeptide(L)'
;GVRRDKIKKHVVILGEVEGGEQVKYIHGNYGKGTFTFLGGHDPEDYRHYVGDPPTHLELHKNSPGYRLILNNVLFPSAKKKERKT
;
A
#
# COMPACT_ATOMS: atom_id res chain seq x y z
N GLY A 1 5.90 -9.08 -5.90
CA GLY A 1 5.52 -9.22 -4.48
C GLY A 1 6.62 -9.91 -3.70
N VAL A 2 6.40 -10.21 -2.43
CA VAL A 2 7.37 -10.84 -1.49
C VAL A 2 6.97 -12.29 -1.24
N ARG A 3 7.93 -13.20 -1.06
CA ARG A 3 7.64 -14.60 -0.73
C ARG A 3 7.23 -14.74 0.74
N ARG A 4 6.12 -15.42 1.01
CA ARG A 4 5.51 -15.55 2.35
C ARG A 4 6.48 -16.15 3.38
N ASP A 5 7.28 -17.13 2.98
CA ASP A 5 8.24 -17.84 3.85
C ASP A 5 9.43 -16.95 4.30
N LYS A 6 9.67 -15.83 3.61
CA LYS A 6 10.75 -14.89 3.93
C LYS A 6 10.30 -13.74 4.83
N ILE A 7 9.01 -13.65 5.16
CA ILE A 7 8.45 -12.57 5.96
C ILE A 7 8.71 -12.85 7.45
N LYS A 8 9.26 -11.86 8.16
CA LYS A 8 9.49 -11.96 9.60
C LYS A 8 8.16 -11.97 10.35
N LYS A 9 8.06 -12.75 11.44
CA LYS A 9 6.82 -12.95 12.21
C LYS A 9 6.16 -11.66 12.73
N HIS A 10 6.93 -10.59 12.98
CA HIS A 10 6.39 -9.31 13.48
C HIS A 10 5.85 -8.40 12.37
N VAL A 11 5.99 -8.79 11.10
CA VAL A 11 5.46 -8.03 9.97
C VAL A 11 4.01 -8.45 9.74
N VAL A 12 3.14 -7.46 9.61
CA VAL A 12 1.70 -7.64 9.34
C VAL A 12 1.51 -7.80 7.83
N ILE A 13 0.80 -8.86 7.44
CA ILE A 13 0.37 -9.08 6.07
C ILE A 13 -1.01 -8.45 5.89
N LEU A 14 -1.11 -7.52 4.94
CA LEU A 14 -2.33 -6.78 4.62
C LEU A 14 -2.99 -7.26 3.32
N GLY A 15 -2.29 -8.06 2.51
CA GLY A 15 -2.82 -8.57 1.25
C GLY A 15 -1.93 -9.65 0.64
N GLU A 16 -2.52 -10.81 0.37
CA GLU A 16 -1.87 -11.97 -0.24
C GLU A 16 -2.67 -12.49 -1.44
N VAL A 17 -2.01 -13.27 -2.30
CA VAL A 17 -2.68 -13.96 -3.40
C VAL A 17 -3.19 -15.30 -2.87
N GLU A 18 -4.50 -15.53 -2.94
CA GLU A 18 -5.09 -16.81 -2.53
C GLU A 18 -4.45 -17.98 -3.29
N GLY A 19 -4.07 -19.03 -2.56
CA GLY A 19 -3.41 -20.21 -3.14
C GLY A 19 -1.97 -19.97 -3.62
N GLY A 20 -1.41 -18.76 -3.45
CA GLY A 20 -0.05 -18.42 -3.85
C GLY A 20 0.93 -18.26 -2.70
N GLU A 21 2.23 -18.36 -2.99
CA GLU A 21 3.30 -18.04 -2.04
C GLU A 21 3.60 -16.53 -1.94
N GLN A 22 2.95 -15.71 -2.77
CA GLN A 22 3.30 -14.31 -2.93
C GLN A 22 2.36 -13.40 -2.13
N VAL A 23 2.98 -12.56 -1.29
CA VAL A 23 2.33 -11.49 -0.56
C VAL A 23 2.54 -10.18 -1.31
N LYS A 24 1.46 -9.42 -1.49
CA LYS A 24 1.49 -8.14 -2.21
C LYS A 24 1.46 -6.94 -1.28
N TYR A 25 0.98 -7.08 -0.05
CA TYR A 25 0.90 -5.95 0.86
C TYR A 25 1.37 -6.31 2.27
N ILE A 26 2.40 -5.62 2.75
CA ILE A 26 2.98 -5.81 4.08
C ILE A 26 3.23 -4.49 4.79
N HIS A 27 3.09 -4.50 6.10
CA HIS A 27 3.36 -3.37 6.98
C HIS A 27 4.13 -3.83 8.22
N GLY A 28 5.05 -3.00 8.72
CA GLY A 28 5.79 -3.33 9.93
C GLY A 28 6.50 -2.13 10.56
N ASN A 29 7.04 -2.35 11.75
CA ASN A 29 7.83 -1.36 12.47
C ASN A 29 9.32 -1.61 12.24
N TYR A 30 10.09 -0.53 12.11
CA TYR A 30 11.55 -0.58 12.10
C TYR A 30 12.13 0.62 12.87
N GLY A 31 12.80 0.33 13.98
CA GLY A 31 13.31 1.36 14.89
C GLY A 31 12.17 2.23 15.45
N LYS A 32 12.26 3.55 15.23
CA LYS A 32 11.23 4.52 15.65
C LYS A 32 10.19 4.83 14.56
N GLY A 33 10.25 4.12 13.42
CA GLY A 33 9.38 4.35 12.28
C GLY A 33 8.62 3.11 11.86
N THR A 34 7.77 3.28 10.85
CA THR A 34 7.04 2.22 10.18
C THR A 34 7.52 2.11 8.73
N PHE A 35 7.34 0.94 8.14
CA PHE A 35 7.48 0.73 6.71
C PHE A 35 6.25 0.01 6.16
N THR A 36 5.93 0.31 4.92
CA THR A 36 4.85 -0.34 4.20
C THR A 36 5.30 -0.62 2.77
N PHE A 37 5.05 -1.83 2.28
CA PHE A 37 5.37 -2.23 0.92
C PHE A 37 4.12 -2.78 0.24
N LEU A 38 3.74 -2.16 -0.89
CA LEU A 38 2.72 -2.65 -1.80
C LEU A 38 3.41 -3.07 -3.11
N GLY A 39 3.27 -4.33 -3.50
CA GLY A 39 3.78 -4.88 -4.74
C GLY A 39 2.71 -4.86 -5.84
N GLY A 40 2.93 -4.07 -6.88
CA GLY A 40 2.04 -3.89 -8.02
C GLY A 40 2.16 -2.48 -8.59
N HIS A 41 1.36 -2.17 -9.61
CA HIS A 41 1.19 -0.81 -10.12
C HIS A 41 0.06 -0.12 -9.34
N ASP A 42 -1.06 0.09 -9.99
CA ASP A 42 -2.25 0.69 -9.43
C ASP A 42 -3.19 -0.43 -8.97
N PRO A 43 -3.79 -0.35 -7.76
CA PRO A 43 -4.76 -1.33 -7.30
C PRO A 43 -5.99 -1.43 -8.21
N GLU A 44 -6.37 -0.34 -8.89
CA GLU A 44 -7.52 -0.26 -9.77
C GLU A 44 -7.13 -0.32 -11.26
N ASP A 45 -5.85 -0.13 -11.58
CA ASP A 45 -5.29 -0.24 -12.93
C ASP A 45 -4.04 -1.12 -12.99
N TYR A 46 -4.27 -2.43 -13.06
CA TYR A 46 -3.20 -3.42 -13.00
C TYR A 46 -2.30 -3.46 -14.26
N ARG A 47 -2.74 -2.89 -15.38
CA ARG A 47 -2.06 -2.99 -16.68
C ARG A 47 -1.44 -1.69 -17.18
N HIS A 48 -1.63 -0.58 -16.46
CA HIS A 48 -1.17 0.76 -16.81
C HIS A 48 0.13 0.76 -17.63
N TYR A 49 0.00 1.05 -18.92
CA TYR A 49 1.11 1.03 -19.86
C TYR A 49 1.81 2.38 -19.91
N VAL A 50 3.04 2.37 -20.43
CA VAL A 50 3.78 3.62 -20.67
C VAL A 50 3.04 4.44 -21.73
N GLY A 51 2.48 5.58 -21.32
CA GLY A 51 1.72 6.48 -22.18
C GLY A 51 0.22 6.55 -21.87
N ASP A 52 -0.29 5.69 -20.98
CA ASP A 52 -1.67 5.80 -20.50
C ASP A 52 -1.87 7.11 -19.70
N PRO A 53 -3.07 7.72 -19.76
CA PRO A 53 -3.36 8.92 -18.99
C PRO A 53 -3.25 8.63 -17.50
N PRO A 54 -2.82 9.61 -16.67
CA PRO A 54 -2.65 9.40 -15.23
C PRO A 54 -3.96 8.97 -14.58
N THR A 55 -3.87 8.10 -13.56
CA THR A 55 -5.07 7.62 -12.88
C THR A 55 -5.83 8.75 -12.20
N HIS A 56 -7.12 8.89 -12.53
CA HIS A 56 -7.99 9.88 -11.93
C HIS A 56 -8.60 9.34 -10.62
N LEU A 57 -7.94 9.62 -9.49
CA LEU A 57 -8.37 9.17 -8.15
C LEU A 57 -9.82 9.52 -7.80
N GLU A 58 -10.33 10.63 -8.36
CA GLU A 58 -11.70 11.10 -8.19
C GLU A 58 -12.76 10.14 -8.78
N LEU A 59 -12.38 9.25 -9.70
CA LEU A 59 -13.23 8.18 -10.21
C LEU A 59 -13.28 6.95 -9.28
N HIS A 60 -12.34 6.84 -8.33
CA HIS A 60 -12.18 5.68 -7.45
C HIS A 60 -12.39 6.03 -5.96
N LYS A 61 -13.33 6.94 -5.66
CA LYS A 61 -13.61 7.43 -4.29
C LYS A 61 -13.86 6.31 -3.26
N ASN A 62 -14.38 5.17 -3.71
CA ASN A 62 -14.73 4.03 -2.86
C ASN A 62 -13.83 2.80 -3.04
N SER A 63 -12.75 2.91 -3.82
CA SER A 63 -11.83 1.79 -4.05
C SER A 63 -11.30 1.22 -2.73
N PRO A 64 -11.47 -0.09 -2.48
CA PRO A 64 -10.90 -0.74 -1.32
C PRO A 64 -9.37 -0.76 -1.38
N GLY A 65 -8.79 -0.88 -2.58
CA GLY A 65 -7.34 -0.89 -2.79
C GLY A 65 -6.69 0.45 -2.47
N TYR A 66 -7.23 1.56 -2.98
CA TYR A 66 -6.72 2.88 -2.60
C TYR A 66 -6.95 3.20 -1.12
N ARG A 67 -8.10 2.81 -0.55
CA ARG A 67 -8.38 3.06 0.87
C ARG A 67 -7.37 2.34 1.77
N LEU A 68 -6.92 1.14 1.41
CA LEU A 68 -5.83 0.42 2.07
C LEU A 68 -4.52 1.25 2.06
N ILE A 69 -4.13 1.79 0.91
CA ILE A 69 -2.90 2.60 0.75
C ILE A 69 -3.00 3.90 1.56
N LEU A 70 -4.09 4.64 1.41
CA LEU A 70 -4.28 5.93 2.07
C LEU A 70 -4.22 5.78 3.60
N ASN A 71 -4.93 4.80 4.15
CA ASN A 71 -5.05 4.59 5.58
C ASN A 71 -3.77 4.06 6.24
N ASN A 72 -3.02 3.20 5.56
CA ASN A 72 -1.87 2.51 6.17
C ASN A 72 -0.51 3.05 5.70
N VAL A 73 -0.47 3.92 4.68
CA VAL A 73 0.79 4.50 4.15
C VAL A 73 0.79 6.01 4.32
N LEU A 74 -0.15 6.71 3.68
CA LEU A 74 -0.03 8.16 3.51
C LEU A 74 -0.47 8.94 4.75
N PHE A 75 -1.59 8.57 5.38
CA PHE A 75 -2.06 9.29 6.57
C PHE A 75 -1.17 9.10 7.80
N PRO A 76 -0.65 7.90 8.11
CA PRO A 76 0.30 7.74 9.21
C PRO A 76 1.62 8.50 8.97
N SER A 77 2.03 8.62 7.71
CA SER A 77 3.29 9.30 7.33
C SER A 77 3.14 10.81 7.19
N ALA A 78 1.92 11.30 6.98
CA ALA A 78 1.61 12.73 6.88
C ALA A 78 1.61 13.36 8.28
N LYS A 79 2.73 13.97 8.69
CA LYS A 79 2.74 14.89 9.83
C LYS A 79 1.72 16.00 9.57
N LYS A 80 0.67 16.10 10.39
CA LYS A 80 -0.20 17.28 10.37
C LYS A 80 0.69 18.50 10.60
N LYS A 81 0.75 19.40 9.63
CA LYS A 81 1.29 20.74 9.86
C LYS A 81 0.42 21.37 10.94
N GLU A 82 1.04 21.76 12.05
CA GLU A 82 0.35 22.56 13.06
C GLU A 82 -0.17 23.83 12.38
N ARG A 83 -1.46 24.08 12.54
CA ARG A 83 -2.05 25.34 12.07
C ARG A 83 -1.40 26.44 12.89
N LYS A 84 -0.78 27.41 12.24
CA LYS A 84 -0.44 28.68 12.89
C LYS A 84 -1.76 29.32 13.31
N THR A 85 -2.00 29.37 14.61
CA THR A 85 -2.96 30.30 15.23
C THR A 85 -2.36 31.69 15.25
#